data_AF-A0A3M2CFB1-F1
#
_entry.id   AF-A0A3M2CFB1-F1
#
_cell.length_a   1.000
_cell.length_b   1.000
_cell.length_c   1.000
_cell.angle_alpha   90.00
_cell.angle_beta   90.00
_cell.angle_gamma   90.00
#
_symmetry.space_group_name_H-M   'P 1'
#
loop_
_entity.id
_entity.type
_entity.pdbx_description
1 polymer ?
#
loop_
_entity_poly.entity_id
_entity_poly.type
_entity_poly.pdbx_seq_one_letter_code
_entity_poly.pdbx_strand_id
1 'polypeptide(L)'
;MGASSVGLPDERKVTENLPEKQPTGSGARRAVVGAVFGAALLCALVFHLGQPGLWFLGDRVLQLAGATAPTVMLLLGCALGGLLFVPRAALRHLDPAEIGLFACLAGAPMVSAACLILGAMGWMSPPVAWMALVILAAVGGVRWWKVRTCLAQASLLDVDADVQREHVSRATRWGHRAVTAVCVWAGLVILVSAFAPPLVYDVTEYHLGAFRDYGLEDRWQLRPVPHNMYARFPFPVEAIYFFGIFLDSGADFSPKLVNAAAVLGLVMLASRMLARWHVPLQWRRLACLAILAHPVLLEVSLDAYIDAPTALFVLASFYVLERAFGGFGPPVPRQVALCLLPLFGWFAGNALVTKYTVAQLYAVAGLIWGILVMIQARRARANRQEPGSHAEAADPCSEASVRRWLFLSAGCFCLPILLWLGKNVVYYGNPLEPFFVWLFRPTDSQAVLRERFYIESHYPQPLWSAASGGRSPPAWKRSNGFCSHRS
;
A
#
# COMPACT_ATOMS: atom_id res chain seq x y z
N MET A 1 64.81 -1.40 -69.52
CA MET A 1 63.50 -0.83 -69.94
C MET A 1 62.65 -0.64 -68.70
N GLY A 2 61.99 0.52 -68.61
CA GLY A 2 61.38 1.19 -67.44
C GLY A 2 60.86 0.36 -66.27
N ALA A 3 61.30 0.72 -65.07
CA ALA A 3 60.59 0.51 -63.82
C ALA A 3 59.50 1.59 -63.69
N SER A 4 58.23 1.19 -63.60
CA SER A 4 57.11 2.08 -63.31
C SER A 4 56.65 1.88 -61.86
N SER A 5 56.92 2.88 -61.03
CA SER A 5 56.33 3.06 -59.71
C SER A 5 54.83 3.35 -59.84
N VAL A 6 53.98 2.46 -59.33
CA VAL A 6 52.54 2.71 -59.16
C VAL A 6 52.33 3.25 -57.75
N GLY A 7 51.94 4.52 -57.67
CA GLY A 7 51.55 5.19 -56.44
C GLY A 7 50.20 4.70 -55.90
N LEU A 8 50.10 4.65 -54.58
CA LEU A 8 48.87 4.40 -53.82
C LEU A 8 47.82 5.50 -54.10
N PRO A 9 46.52 5.17 -54.21
CA PRO A 9 45.48 6.18 -54.21
C PRO A 9 45.24 6.73 -52.79
N ASP A 10 45.07 8.05 -52.77
CA ASP A 10 44.86 8.92 -51.62
C ASP A 10 43.48 8.70 -50.98
N GLU A 11 43.42 8.10 -49.78
CA GLU A 11 42.20 7.95 -48.95
C GLU A 11 41.80 9.28 -48.28
N ARG A 12 41.58 10.32 -49.07
CA ARG A 12 40.94 11.56 -48.61
C ARG A 12 40.02 12.12 -49.67
N LYS A 13 38.76 11.66 -49.64
CA LYS A 13 37.52 12.43 -49.91
C LYS A 13 36.33 11.48 -50.11
N VAL A 14 35.76 10.98 -49.01
CA VAL A 14 34.38 10.49 -48.98
C VAL A 14 33.73 10.95 -47.68
N THR A 15 33.55 12.26 -47.55
CA THR A 15 32.71 12.88 -46.51
C THR A 15 32.00 14.06 -47.11
N GLU A 16 31.14 13.83 -48.09
CA GLU A 16 30.13 14.81 -48.49
C GLU A 16 28.92 14.06 -49.05
N ASN A 17 27.73 14.49 -48.59
CA ASN A 17 26.39 13.98 -48.91
C ASN A 17 25.81 12.90 -47.99
N LEU A 18 25.69 13.21 -46.70
CA LEU A 18 24.55 12.74 -45.91
C LEU A 18 23.42 13.79 -46.00
N PRO A 19 22.18 13.40 -46.36
CA PRO A 19 21.08 14.34 -46.41
C PRO A 19 20.79 14.87 -45.00
N GLU A 20 20.87 16.19 -44.88
CA GLU A 20 20.51 16.94 -43.67
C GLU A 20 19.06 16.56 -43.29
N LYS A 21 18.92 15.88 -42.14
CA LYS A 21 17.63 15.44 -41.61
C LYS A 21 16.85 16.70 -41.24
N GLN A 22 15.99 17.18 -42.15
CA GLN A 22 15.09 18.29 -41.85
C GLN A 22 14.30 17.97 -40.58
N PRO A 23 14.28 18.87 -39.58
CA PRO A 23 13.52 18.66 -38.36
C PRO A 23 12.03 18.60 -38.71
N THR A 24 11.48 17.38 -38.76
CA THR A 24 10.06 17.19 -39.07
C THR A 24 9.22 17.98 -38.06
N GLY A 25 8.43 18.96 -38.53
CA GLY A 25 7.57 19.85 -37.73
C GLY A 25 6.44 19.16 -36.93
N SER A 26 6.54 17.84 -36.71
CA SER A 26 5.59 17.04 -35.96
C SER A 26 5.69 17.26 -34.44
N GLY A 27 6.88 17.60 -33.93
CA GLY A 27 7.08 17.92 -32.50
C GLY A 27 6.45 19.25 -32.11
N ALA A 28 6.72 20.29 -32.89
CA ALA A 28 6.15 21.62 -32.69
C ALA A 28 4.61 21.61 -32.83
N ARG A 29 4.06 20.92 -33.85
CA ARG A 29 2.60 20.78 -33.98
C ARG A 29 1.95 20.05 -32.80
N ARG A 30 2.57 19.01 -32.24
CA ARG A 30 2.03 18.31 -31.06
C ARG A 30 2.09 19.18 -29.80
N ALA A 31 3.17 19.94 -29.62
CA ALA A 31 3.30 20.89 -28.51
C ALA A 31 2.24 22.01 -28.60
N VAL A 32 2.01 22.54 -29.80
CA VAL A 32 0.98 23.57 -30.04
C VAL A 32 -0.42 23.01 -29.81
N VAL A 33 -0.74 21.82 -30.31
CA VAL A 33 -2.05 21.18 -30.07
C VAL A 33 -2.27 20.90 -28.58
N GLY A 34 -1.25 20.42 -27.87
CA GLY A 34 -1.31 20.21 -26.42
C GLY A 34 -1.51 21.52 -25.64
N ALA A 35 -0.81 22.59 -26.03
CA ALA A 35 -0.96 23.91 -25.41
C ALA A 35 -2.35 24.52 -25.67
N VAL A 36 -2.88 24.40 -26.88
CA VAL A 36 -4.22 24.88 -27.23
C VAL A 36 -5.30 24.09 -26.50
N PHE A 37 -5.17 22.77 -26.39
CA PHE A 37 -6.12 21.95 -25.64
C PHE A 37 -6.07 22.24 -24.14
N GLY A 38 -4.85 22.41 -23.58
CA GLY A 38 -4.66 22.83 -22.19
C GLY A 38 -5.25 24.21 -21.90
N ALA A 39 -5.03 25.19 -22.79
CA ALA A 39 -5.60 26.53 -22.69
C ALA A 39 -7.14 26.52 -22.82
N ALA A 40 -7.68 25.71 -23.73
CA ALA A 40 -9.14 25.57 -23.89
C ALA A 40 -9.79 24.90 -22.66
N LEU A 41 -9.14 23.89 -22.07
CA LEU A 41 -9.61 23.26 -20.84
C LEU A 41 -9.55 24.22 -19.65
N LEU A 42 -8.48 25.00 -19.53
CA LEU A 42 -8.31 26.02 -18.51
C LEU A 42 -9.37 27.14 -18.66
N CYS A 43 -9.60 27.61 -19.88
CA CYS A 43 -10.67 28.57 -20.18
C CYS A 43 -12.05 27.98 -19.87
N ALA A 44 -12.32 26.73 -20.26
CA ALA A 44 -13.59 26.07 -19.94
C ALA A 44 -13.80 25.96 -18.42
N LEU A 45 -12.76 25.61 -17.65
CA LEU A 45 -12.77 25.61 -16.19
C LEU A 45 -13.06 27.01 -15.61
N VAL A 46 -12.39 28.04 -16.13
CA VAL A 46 -12.58 29.45 -15.70
C VAL A 46 -13.99 29.95 -16.00
N PHE A 47 -14.53 29.62 -17.18
CA PHE A 47 -15.89 30.02 -17.58
C PHE A 47 -16.97 29.25 -16.83
N HIS A 48 -16.71 28.00 -16.41
CA HIS A 48 -17.72 27.16 -15.75
C HIS A 48 -17.77 27.34 -14.23
N LEU A 49 -16.64 27.66 -13.59
CA LEU A 49 -16.56 27.77 -12.13
C LEU A 49 -17.01 29.11 -11.54
N GLY A 50 -17.08 30.19 -12.35
CA GLY A 50 -17.37 31.54 -11.86
C GLY A 50 -16.33 32.06 -10.84
N GLN A 51 -16.51 33.28 -10.34
CA GLN A 51 -15.60 33.90 -9.34
C GLN A 51 -15.47 33.07 -8.03
N PRO A 52 -16.56 32.55 -7.43
CA PRO A 52 -16.46 31.75 -6.20
C PRO A 52 -15.75 30.41 -6.41
N GLY A 53 -15.98 29.75 -7.54
CA GLY A 53 -15.33 28.48 -7.86
C GLY A 53 -13.84 28.64 -8.17
N LEU A 54 -13.44 29.77 -8.76
CA LEU A 54 -12.01 30.11 -8.95
C LEU A 54 -11.31 30.41 -7.62
N TRP A 55 -11.98 31.10 -6.70
CA TRP A 55 -11.44 31.38 -5.37
C TRP A 55 -11.30 30.09 -4.55
N PHE A 56 -12.34 29.24 -4.56
CA PHE A 56 -12.29 27.91 -3.94
C PHE A 56 -11.18 27.05 -4.54
N LEU A 57 -11.04 27.02 -5.86
CA LEU A 57 -9.97 26.28 -6.53
C LEU A 57 -8.57 26.83 -6.14
N GLY A 58 -8.41 28.16 -6.10
CA GLY A 58 -7.16 28.80 -5.69
C GLY A 58 -6.77 28.48 -4.25
N ASP A 59 -7.71 28.57 -3.32
CA ASP A 59 -7.52 28.18 -1.90
C ASP A 59 -7.14 26.70 -1.77
N ARG A 60 -7.82 25.81 -2.51
CA ARG A 60 -7.49 24.38 -2.53
C ARG A 60 -6.10 24.08 -3.11
N VAL A 61 -5.67 24.80 -4.15
CA VAL A 61 -4.32 24.66 -4.72
C VAL A 61 -3.24 25.14 -3.75
N LEU A 62 -3.49 26.22 -3.00
CA LEU A 62 -2.56 26.70 -1.98
C LEU A 62 -2.47 25.73 -0.80
N GLN A 63 -3.61 25.24 -0.31
CA GLN A 63 -3.66 24.21 0.72
C GLN A 63 -2.96 22.92 0.25
N LEU A 64 -3.12 22.54 -1.02
CA LEU A 64 -2.41 21.42 -1.62
C LEU A 64 -0.89 21.61 -1.58
N ALA A 65 -0.38 22.78 -1.96
CA ALA A 65 1.05 23.05 -1.89
C ALA A 65 1.57 22.90 -0.45
N GLY A 66 0.76 23.29 0.55
CA GLY A 66 1.02 23.06 1.97
C GLY A 66 0.99 21.58 2.36
N ALA A 67 -0.02 20.83 1.92
CA ALA A 67 -0.29 19.43 2.25
C ALA A 67 0.67 18.42 1.59
N THR A 68 1.23 18.78 0.44
CA THR A 68 2.10 17.90 -0.35
C THR A 68 3.36 17.54 0.43
N ALA A 69 3.97 18.50 1.12
CA ALA A 69 5.20 18.27 1.88
C ALA A 69 5.00 17.28 3.05
N PRO A 70 3.99 17.44 3.94
CA PRO A 70 3.59 16.45 4.92
C PRO A 70 3.39 15.05 4.34
N THR A 71 2.58 14.94 3.27
CA THR A 71 2.27 13.65 2.65
C THR A 71 3.51 12.96 2.09
N VAL A 72 4.34 13.70 1.34
CA VAL A 72 5.60 13.17 0.79
C VAL A 72 6.50 12.70 1.92
N MET A 73 6.56 13.42 3.03
CA MET A 73 7.42 13.07 4.16
C MET A 73 6.88 11.89 4.96
N LEU A 74 5.57 11.73 5.06
CA LEU A 74 4.93 10.52 5.59
C LEU A 74 5.27 9.30 4.74
N LEU A 75 5.07 9.39 3.42
CA LEU A 75 5.37 8.29 2.49
C LEU A 75 6.87 7.98 2.45
N LEU A 76 7.72 9.00 2.50
CA LEU A 76 9.17 8.84 2.57
C LEU A 76 9.61 8.21 3.90
N GLY A 77 9.02 8.62 5.01
CA GLY A 77 9.22 8.02 6.34
C GLY A 77 8.83 6.55 6.35
N CYS A 78 7.70 6.21 5.71
CA CYS A 78 7.28 4.81 5.51
C CYS A 78 8.31 4.05 4.65
N ALA A 79 8.67 4.57 3.48
CA ALA A 79 9.59 3.91 2.56
C ALA A 79 10.98 3.69 3.18
N LEU A 80 11.60 4.74 3.72
CA LEU A 80 12.94 4.66 4.27
C LEU A 80 12.96 3.90 5.60
N GLY A 81 12.00 4.15 6.48
CA GLY A 81 11.87 3.43 7.75
C GLY A 81 11.66 1.92 7.53
N GLY A 82 10.77 1.55 6.61
CA GLY A 82 10.48 0.14 6.33
C GLY A 82 11.62 -0.60 5.59
N LEU A 83 12.55 0.11 4.94
CA LEU A 83 13.75 -0.52 4.39
C LEU A 83 14.63 -1.17 5.47
N LEU A 84 14.48 -0.75 6.73
CA LEU A 84 15.13 -1.39 7.88
C LEU A 84 14.58 -2.80 8.13
N PHE A 85 13.32 -3.05 7.78
CA PHE A 85 12.63 -4.33 7.93
C PHE A 85 12.82 -5.25 6.72
N VAL A 86 13.19 -4.71 5.55
CA VAL A 86 13.47 -5.55 4.37
C VAL A 86 14.83 -6.25 4.54
N PRO A 87 14.87 -7.60 4.56
CA PRO A 87 16.11 -8.35 4.77
C PRO A 87 17.12 -8.07 3.66
N ARG A 88 18.38 -7.81 4.05
CA ARG A 88 19.50 -7.60 3.11
C ARG A 88 19.65 -8.74 2.10
N ALA A 89 19.47 -9.97 2.57
CA ALA A 89 19.54 -11.16 1.73
C ALA A 89 18.43 -11.20 0.67
N ALA A 90 17.25 -10.65 0.96
CA ALA A 90 16.14 -10.59 0.02
C ALA A 90 16.31 -9.50 -1.04
N LEU A 91 16.94 -8.36 -0.70
CA LEU A 91 17.07 -7.21 -1.61
C LEU A 91 17.70 -7.55 -2.97
N ARG A 92 18.61 -8.53 -3.03
CA ARG A 92 19.25 -8.96 -4.29
C ARG A 92 18.34 -9.79 -5.19
N HIS A 93 17.20 -10.25 -4.68
CA HIS A 93 16.26 -11.11 -5.38
C HIS A 93 14.90 -10.44 -5.60
N LEU A 94 14.76 -9.18 -5.18
CA LEU A 94 13.59 -8.37 -5.41
C LEU A 94 13.92 -7.34 -6.49
N ASP A 95 12.97 -7.02 -7.35
CA ASP A 95 13.08 -5.91 -8.29
C ASP A 95 12.88 -4.56 -7.56
N PRO A 96 13.29 -3.42 -8.16
CA PRO A 96 13.21 -2.13 -7.50
C PRO A 96 11.80 -1.72 -7.06
N ALA A 97 10.77 -2.14 -7.80
CA ALA A 97 9.38 -1.83 -7.48
C ALA A 97 8.88 -2.65 -6.28
N GLU A 98 9.24 -3.95 -6.22
CA GLU A 98 9.00 -4.81 -5.06
C GLU A 98 9.66 -4.23 -3.80
N ILE A 99 10.91 -3.77 -3.93
CA ILE A 99 11.64 -3.17 -2.80
C ILE A 99 10.95 -1.91 -2.32
N GLY A 100 10.56 -1.00 -3.23
CA GLY A 100 9.83 0.21 -2.90
C GLY A 100 8.50 -0.10 -2.19
N LEU A 101 7.70 -1.02 -2.74
CA LEU A 101 6.42 -1.44 -2.16
C LEU A 101 6.59 -2.05 -0.78
N PHE A 102 7.48 -3.03 -0.63
CA PHE A 102 7.68 -3.71 0.64
C PHE A 102 8.24 -2.76 1.69
N ALA A 103 9.11 -1.83 1.30
CA ALA A 103 9.63 -0.83 2.22
C ALA A 103 8.51 0.12 2.67
N CYS A 104 7.70 0.67 1.77
CA CYS A 104 6.54 1.50 2.14
C CYS A 104 5.57 0.75 3.08
N LEU A 105 5.21 -0.49 2.72
CA LEU A 105 4.30 -1.31 3.51
C LEU A 105 4.89 -1.74 4.84
N ALA A 106 6.19 -1.99 4.92
CA ALA A 106 6.84 -2.33 6.17
C ALA A 106 6.92 -1.13 7.12
N GLY A 107 7.12 0.07 6.59
CA GLY A 107 7.22 1.29 7.40
C GLY A 107 5.90 1.92 7.80
N ALA A 108 4.81 1.72 7.04
CA ALA A 108 3.50 2.27 7.39
C ALA A 108 3.05 1.89 8.82
N PRO A 109 3.15 0.62 9.25
CA PRO A 109 2.88 0.24 10.64
C PRO A 109 3.83 0.85 11.67
N MET A 110 5.07 1.18 11.30
CA MET A 110 6.01 1.86 12.19
C MET A 110 5.59 3.31 12.43
N VAL A 111 5.19 4.01 11.36
CA VAL A 111 4.64 5.37 11.45
C VAL A 111 3.33 5.37 12.24
N SER A 112 2.47 4.38 11.99
CA SER A 112 1.26 4.12 12.76
C SER A 112 1.53 3.93 14.25
N ALA A 113 2.51 3.09 14.61
CA ALA A 113 2.91 2.87 16.00
C ALA A 113 3.51 4.12 16.65
N ALA A 114 4.33 4.88 15.91
CA ALA A 114 4.88 6.14 16.39
C ALA A 114 3.76 7.16 16.67
N CYS A 115 2.79 7.27 15.76
CA CYS A 115 1.61 8.11 15.95
C CYS A 115 0.80 7.67 17.17
N LEU A 116 0.60 6.36 17.37
CA LEU A 116 -0.08 5.85 18.56
C LEU A 116 0.63 6.25 19.85
N ILE A 117 1.95 6.05 19.92
CA ILE A 117 2.74 6.35 21.12
C ILE A 117 2.72 7.86 21.41
N LEU A 118 3.06 8.69 20.41
CA LEU A 118 3.10 10.15 20.56
C LEU A 118 1.71 10.71 20.88
N GLY A 119 0.68 10.23 20.19
CA GLY A 119 -0.70 10.63 20.36
C GLY A 119 -1.26 10.20 21.71
N ALA A 120 -0.97 8.99 22.20
CA ALA A 120 -1.44 8.54 23.51
C ALA A 120 -0.76 9.32 24.66
N MET A 121 0.51 9.66 24.51
CA MET A 121 1.27 10.43 25.49
C MET A 121 0.96 11.94 25.47
N GLY A 122 0.20 12.42 24.48
CA GLY A 122 -0.06 13.85 24.30
C GLY A 122 1.19 14.63 23.89
N TRP A 123 2.16 13.97 23.25
CA TRP A 123 3.42 14.57 22.78
C TRP A 123 3.35 15.00 21.30
N MET A 124 2.16 14.96 20.71
CA MET A 124 1.94 15.35 19.33
C MET A 124 2.08 16.87 19.19
N SER A 125 3.28 17.32 18.85
CA SER A 125 3.56 18.69 18.43
C SER A 125 4.21 18.67 17.04
N PRO A 126 4.03 19.71 16.20
CA PRO A 126 4.60 19.70 14.86
C PRO A 126 6.11 19.43 14.85
N PRO A 127 6.94 20.04 15.73
CA PRO A 127 8.37 19.74 15.78
C PRO A 127 8.67 18.27 16.10
N VAL A 128 7.94 17.65 17.03
CA VAL A 128 8.13 16.25 17.41
C VAL A 128 7.73 15.31 16.27
N ALA A 129 6.60 15.58 15.62
CA ALA A 129 6.13 14.80 14.48
C ALA A 129 7.11 14.86 13.30
N TRP A 130 7.56 16.06 12.94
CA TRP A 130 8.57 16.26 11.91
C TRP A 130 9.90 15.59 12.26
N MET A 131 10.36 15.72 13.51
CA MET A 131 11.57 15.08 13.99
C MET A 131 11.47 13.55 13.90
N ALA A 132 10.33 12.95 14.28
CA ALA A 132 10.12 11.52 14.16
C ALA A 132 10.24 11.02 12.70
N LEU A 133 9.63 11.74 11.75
CA LEU A 133 9.73 11.42 10.33
C LEU A 133 11.15 11.61 9.79
N VAL A 134 11.84 12.68 10.19
CA VAL A 134 13.23 12.94 9.79
C VAL A 134 14.17 11.88 10.35
N ILE A 135 13.99 11.43 11.60
CA ILE A 135 14.78 10.34 12.19
C ILE A 135 14.55 9.05 11.42
N LEU A 136 13.30 8.68 11.13
CA LEU A 136 12.98 7.49 10.33
C LEU A 136 13.62 7.57 8.94
N ALA A 137 13.52 8.73 8.29
CA ALA A 137 14.13 8.98 6.98
C ALA A 137 15.67 8.92 7.04
N ALA A 138 16.31 9.49 8.07
CA ALA A 138 17.75 9.50 8.22
C ALA A 138 18.31 8.09 8.48
N VAL A 139 17.71 7.34 9.42
CA VAL A 139 18.12 5.97 9.74
C VAL A 139 17.91 5.05 8.53
N GLY A 140 16.76 5.18 7.87
CA GLY A 140 16.45 4.50 6.63
C GLY A 140 17.38 4.89 5.47
N GLY A 141 17.77 6.16 5.40
CA GLY A 141 18.72 6.70 4.41
C GLY A 141 20.13 6.13 4.57
N VAL A 142 20.61 5.95 5.81
CA VAL A 142 21.87 5.24 6.09
C VAL A 142 21.79 3.79 5.61
N ARG A 143 20.65 3.13 5.84
CA ARG A 143 20.42 1.77 5.35
C ARG A 143 20.41 1.74 3.82
N TRP A 144 19.69 2.64 3.18
CA TRP A 144 19.64 2.82 1.73
C TRP A 144 21.04 2.96 1.15
N TRP A 145 21.86 3.84 1.71
CA TRP A 145 23.25 4.03 1.29
C TRP A 145 24.07 2.73 1.34
N LYS A 146 23.90 1.93 2.40
CA LYS A 146 24.59 0.64 2.56
C LYS A 146 24.11 -0.43 1.59
N VAL A 147 22.87 -0.35 1.09
CA VAL A 147 22.28 -1.37 0.20
C VAL A 147 22.14 -0.91 -1.24
N ARG A 148 22.47 0.35 -1.57
CA ARG A 148 22.34 0.93 -2.92
C ARG A 148 23.02 0.13 -4.02
N THR A 149 24.14 -0.54 -3.71
CA THR A 149 24.84 -1.43 -4.66
C THR A 149 24.03 -2.70 -4.95
N CYS A 150 23.35 -3.25 -3.95
CA CYS A 150 22.40 -4.36 -4.14
C CYS A 150 21.17 -3.88 -4.91
N LEU A 151 20.73 -2.63 -4.73
CA LEU A 151 19.62 -2.04 -5.50
C LEU A 151 19.98 -1.81 -6.96
N ALA A 152 21.21 -1.36 -7.24
CA ALA A 152 21.72 -1.24 -8.61
C ALA A 152 21.84 -2.60 -9.31
N GLN A 153 22.10 -3.68 -8.56
CA GLN A 153 22.03 -5.05 -9.08
C GLN A 153 20.59 -5.50 -9.29
N ALA A 154 19.67 -5.15 -8.38
CA ALA A 154 18.25 -5.46 -8.50
C ALA A 154 17.61 -4.80 -9.74
N SER A 155 18.06 -3.62 -10.19
CA SER A 155 17.57 -3.03 -11.44
C SER A 155 17.93 -3.86 -12.69
N LEU A 156 18.89 -4.78 -12.61
CA LEU A 156 19.16 -5.74 -13.68
C LEU A 156 18.15 -6.89 -13.72
N LEU A 157 17.38 -7.09 -12.64
CA LEU A 157 16.32 -8.10 -12.53
C LEU A 157 14.94 -7.54 -12.88
N ASP A 158 14.87 -6.35 -13.50
CA ASP A 158 13.59 -5.74 -13.86
C ASP A 158 12.83 -6.65 -14.82
N VAL A 159 11.77 -7.27 -14.29
CA VAL A 159 10.92 -8.26 -14.97
C VAL A 159 10.29 -7.68 -16.23
N ASP A 160 10.18 -6.36 -16.33
CA ASP A 160 9.61 -5.69 -17.49
C ASP A 160 10.60 -5.55 -18.66
N ALA A 161 11.91 -5.64 -18.42
CA ALA A 161 12.94 -5.47 -19.46
C ALA A 161 13.00 -6.67 -20.43
N ASP A 162 12.68 -7.87 -19.96
CA ASP A 162 12.69 -9.08 -20.80
C ASP A 162 11.42 -9.22 -21.65
N VAL A 163 10.28 -8.70 -21.17
CA VAL A 163 9.00 -8.77 -21.90
C VAL A 163 8.93 -7.75 -23.05
N GLN A 164 9.70 -6.66 -23.00
CA GLN A 164 9.77 -5.67 -24.09
C GLN A 164 10.45 -6.19 -25.37
N ARG A 165 11.07 -7.38 -25.35
CA ARG A 165 11.73 -7.98 -26.52
C ARG A 165 10.79 -8.74 -27.46
N GLU A 166 9.51 -8.88 -27.12
CA GLU A 166 8.53 -9.50 -28.01
C GLU A 166 8.28 -8.64 -29.26
N HIS A 167 8.36 -9.26 -30.44
CA HIS A 167 8.09 -8.60 -31.72
C HIS A 167 6.58 -8.29 -31.84
N VAL A 168 6.18 -7.13 -31.35
CA VAL A 168 4.78 -6.70 -31.31
C VAL A 168 4.42 -5.88 -32.56
N SER A 169 3.30 -6.23 -33.20
CA SER A 169 2.78 -5.51 -34.38
C SER A 169 2.57 -4.00 -34.11
N ARG A 170 2.57 -3.17 -35.16
CA ARG A 170 2.30 -1.71 -35.01
C ARG A 170 0.93 -1.42 -34.38
N ALA A 171 -0.11 -2.16 -34.74
CA ALA A 171 -1.46 -1.98 -34.20
C ALA A 171 -1.51 -2.30 -32.70
N THR A 172 -0.88 -3.40 -32.29
CA THR A 172 -0.79 -3.81 -30.89
C THR A 172 -0.01 -2.79 -30.04
N ARG A 173 1.04 -2.15 -30.61
CA ARG A 173 1.76 -1.04 -29.95
C ARG A 173 0.89 0.18 -29.66
N TRP A 174 -0.03 0.53 -30.57
CA TRP A 174 -0.98 1.62 -30.34
C TRP A 174 -1.99 1.27 -29.24
N GLY A 175 -2.56 0.06 -29.29
CA GLY A 175 -3.45 -0.44 -28.22
C GLY A 175 -2.78 -0.40 -26.85
N HIS A 176 -1.52 -0.82 -26.76
CA HIS A 176 -0.73 -0.71 -25.53
C HIS A 176 -0.56 0.71 -25.00
N ARG A 177 -0.22 1.66 -25.88
CA ARG A 177 -0.07 3.07 -25.51
C ARG A 177 -1.40 3.65 -25.04
N ALA A 178 -2.50 3.30 -25.70
CA ALA A 178 -3.83 3.73 -25.31
C ALA A 178 -4.19 3.22 -23.91
N VAL A 179 -4.03 1.92 -23.64
CA VAL A 179 -4.30 1.35 -22.31
C VAL A 179 -3.42 1.99 -21.24
N THR A 180 -2.12 2.17 -21.50
CA THR A 180 -1.23 2.86 -20.56
C THR A 180 -1.66 4.31 -20.32
N ALA A 181 -2.05 5.04 -21.36
CA ALA A 181 -2.53 6.41 -21.22
C ALA A 181 -3.82 6.47 -20.38
N VAL A 182 -4.75 5.51 -20.56
CA VAL A 182 -5.97 5.42 -19.75
C VAL A 182 -5.65 5.09 -18.30
N CYS A 183 -4.73 4.16 -18.03
CA CYS A 183 -4.31 3.86 -16.65
C CYS A 183 -3.63 5.06 -15.98
N VAL A 184 -2.76 5.77 -16.71
CA VAL A 184 -2.11 7.01 -16.21
C VAL A 184 -3.17 8.08 -15.93
N TRP A 185 -4.12 8.26 -16.85
CA TRP A 185 -5.23 9.18 -16.67
C TRP A 185 -6.07 8.82 -15.44
N ALA A 186 -6.44 7.55 -15.27
CA ALA A 186 -7.17 7.07 -14.10
C ALA A 186 -6.38 7.33 -12.80
N GLY A 187 -5.08 7.06 -12.78
CA GLY A 187 -4.21 7.38 -11.65
C GLY A 187 -4.16 8.88 -11.34
N LEU A 188 -4.11 9.73 -12.37
CA LEU A 188 -4.19 11.19 -12.20
C LEU A 188 -5.55 11.64 -11.65
N VAL A 189 -6.65 11.04 -12.13
CA VAL A 189 -7.99 11.33 -11.61
C VAL A 189 -8.09 10.97 -10.13
N ILE A 190 -7.54 9.83 -9.70
CA ILE A 190 -7.50 9.41 -8.29
C ILE A 190 -6.67 10.39 -7.45
N LEU A 191 -5.54 10.88 -7.98
CA LEU A 191 -4.74 11.89 -7.29
C LEU A 191 -5.48 13.23 -7.19
N VAL A 192 -6.22 13.60 -8.24
CA VAL A 192 -7.02 14.84 -8.26
C VAL A 192 -8.25 14.73 -7.35
N SER A 193 -8.87 13.56 -7.21
CA SER A 193 -10.01 13.37 -6.29
C SER A 193 -9.61 13.52 -4.84
N ALA A 194 -8.32 13.34 -4.49
CA ALA A 194 -7.81 13.65 -3.17
C ALA A 194 -7.99 15.14 -2.78
N PHE A 195 -8.24 16.02 -3.75
CA PHE A 195 -8.49 17.45 -3.51
C PHE A 195 -9.96 17.78 -3.30
N ALA A 196 -10.87 16.84 -3.54
CA ALA A 196 -12.28 17.02 -3.21
C ALA A 196 -12.46 16.96 -1.68
N PRO A 197 -13.42 17.70 -1.10
CA PRO A 197 -13.80 17.50 0.29
C PRO A 197 -14.24 16.04 0.53
N PRO A 198 -14.12 15.50 1.76
CA PRO A 198 -14.71 14.20 2.07
C PRO A 198 -16.24 14.30 1.91
N LEU A 199 -16.82 13.34 1.19
CA LEU A 199 -18.23 13.34 0.85
C LEU A 199 -18.97 12.12 1.40
N VAL A 200 -18.24 11.04 1.70
CA VAL A 200 -18.86 9.78 2.10
C VAL A 200 -18.98 9.68 3.60
N TYR A 201 -20.16 9.24 4.06
CA TYR A 201 -20.51 9.08 5.47
C TYR A 201 -19.41 8.39 6.28
N ASP A 202 -18.96 7.21 5.86
CA ASP A 202 -17.93 6.42 6.56
C ASP A 202 -16.65 7.23 6.82
N VAL A 203 -16.25 8.01 5.82
CA VAL A 203 -15.04 8.82 5.90
C VAL A 203 -15.27 10.03 6.80
N THR A 204 -16.37 10.75 6.61
CA THR A 204 -16.69 11.95 7.39
C THR A 204 -16.97 11.64 8.85
N GLU A 205 -17.59 10.50 9.15
CA GLU A 205 -18.00 10.13 10.50
C GLU A 205 -16.84 9.51 11.27
N TYR A 206 -16.09 8.58 10.66
CA TYR A 206 -15.17 7.77 11.45
C TYR A 206 -13.78 7.52 10.90
N HIS A 207 -13.52 7.55 9.59
CA HIS A 207 -12.12 7.50 9.12
C HIS A 207 -11.39 8.84 9.27
N LEU A 208 -12.11 9.96 9.24
CA LEU A 208 -11.58 11.31 9.50
C LEU A 208 -12.28 12.00 10.68
N GLY A 209 -13.60 11.85 10.81
CA GLY A 209 -14.40 12.52 11.85
C GLY A 209 -13.92 12.25 13.27
N ALA A 210 -13.82 10.96 13.63
CA ALA A 210 -13.27 10.51 14.91
C ALA A 210 -11.87 11.08 15.22
N PHE A 211 -11.06 11.36 14.21
CA PHE A 211 -9.69 11.85 14.37
C PHE A 211 -9.61 13.36 14.48
N ARG A 212 -10.56 14.09 13.90
CA ARG A 212 -10.73 15.51 14.17
C ARG A 212 -11.10 15.74 15.64
N ASP A 213 -11.87 14.84 16.24
CA ASP A 213 -12.19 14.90 17.68
C ASP A 213 -10.95 14.82 18.59
N TYR A 214 -9.86 14.19 18.13
CA TYR A 214 -8.58 14.17 18.85
C TYR A 214 -7.81 15.48 18.75
N GLY A 215 -8.05 16.26 17.69
CA GLY A 215 -7.49 17.60 17.50
C GLY A 215 -8.29 18.71 18.19
N LEU A 216 -9.50 18.42 18.69
CA LEU A 216 -10.32 19.40 19.41
C LEU A 216 -9.58 19.93 20.66
N GLU A 217 -9.66 21.25 20.87
CA GLU A 217 -8.99 21.98 21.95
C GLU A 217 -7.46 21.98 21.87
N ASP A 218 -6.87 21.90 20.67
CA ASP A 218 -5.42 21.99 20.41
C ASP A 218 -4.55 20.93 21.12
N ARG A 219 -5.16 19.85 21.63
CA ARG A 219 -4.44 18.80 22.38
C ARG A 219 -3.82 17.72 21.50
N TRP A 220 -4.34 17.49 20.29
CA TRP A 220 -3.86 16.48 19.33
C TRP A 220 -3.52 15.12 19.98
N GLN A 221 -4.44 14.62 20.81
CA GLN A 221 -4.20 13.47 21.67
C GLN A 221 -5.15 12.32 21.32
N LEU A 222 -4.59 11.13 21.12
CA LEU A 222 -5.37 9.90 21.00
C LEU A 222 -5.93 9.57 22.38
N ARG A 223 -7.25 9.60 22.52
CA ARG A 223 -7.97 9.30 23.76
C ARG A 223 -9.24 8.52 23.47
N PRO A 224 -9.92 7.93 24.45
CA PRO A 224 -11.27 7.43 24.21
C PRO A 224 -12.20 8.58 23.78
N VAL A 225 -12.86 8.45 22.62
CA VAL A 225 -13.94 9.39 22.21
C VAL A 225 -15.26 8.87 22.80
N PRO A 226 -15.92 9.61 23.71
CA PRO A 226 -17.22 9.22 24.23
C PRO A 226 -18.23 9.13 23.08
N HIS A 227 -19.12 8.13 23.13
CA HIS A 227 -20.22 7.92 22.18
C HIS A 227 -19.84 7.59 20.71
N ASN A 228 -18.62 7.86 20.26
CA ASN A 228 -18.17 7.40 18.94
C ASN A 228 -17.72 5.93 19.03
N MET A 229 -18.53 5.02 18.50
CA MET A 229 -18.25 3.58 18.50
C MET A 229 -17.16 3.21 17.50
N TYR A 230 -17.06 3.94 16.40
CA TYR A 230 -16.12 3.65 15.32
C TYR A 230 -14.68 4.06 15.67
N ALA A 231 -14.51 5.06 16.54
CA ALA A 231 -13.21 5.42 17.13
C ALA A 231 -12.62 4.33 18.06
N ARG A 232 -13.32 3.22 18.27
CA ARG A 232 -12.93 2.17 19.22
C ARG A 232 -12.25 0.97 18.60
N PHE A 233 -12.36 0.80 17.28
CA PHE A 233 -11.64 -0.25 16.56
C PHE A 233 -10.12 -0.06 16.71
N PRO A 234 -9.31 -1.09 16.42
CA PRO A 234 -7.94 -0.90 15.97
C PRO A 234 -7.92 -0.01 14.72
N PHE A 235 -7.02 0.97 14.67
CA PHE A 235 -6.96 1.94 13.57
C PHE A 235 -5.54 2.22 13.09
N PRO A 236 -4.77 1.19 12.68
CA PRO A 236 -3.39 1.38 12.24
C PRO A 236 -3.27 2.33 11.04
N VAL A 237 -4.16 2.22 10.05
CA VAL A 237 -4.11 3.05 8.85
C VAL A 237 -4.64 4.45 9.18
N GLU A 238 -5.71 4.53 9.95
CA GLU A 238 -6.27 5.84 10.30
C GLU A 238 -5.39 6.59 11.30
N ALA A 239 -4.50 5.93 12.04
CA ALA A 239 -3.43 6.61 12.77
C ALA A 239 -2.47 7.33 11.81
N ILE A 240 -2.19 6.77 10.63
CA ILE A 240 -1.40 7.44 9.59
C ILE A 240 -2.20 8.62 9.01
N TYR A 241 -3.52 8.44 8.82
CA TYR A 241 -4.40 9.53 8.40
C TYR A 241 -4.41 10.67 9.41
N PHE A 242 -4.59 10.37 10.70
CA PHE A 242 -4.52 11.33 11.78
C PHE A 242 -3.18 12.07 11.80
N PHE A 243 -2.08 11.36 11.60
CA PHE A 243 -0.76 11.97 11.52
C PHE A 243 -0.64 12.92 10.31
N GLY A 244 -1.27 12.57 9.18
CA GLY A 244 -1.41 13.44 8.02
C GLY A 244 -2.24 14.69 8.30
N ILE A 245 -3.43 14.54 8.87
CA ILE A 245 -4.32 15.66 9.25
C ILE A 245 -3.58 16.62 10.18
N PHE A 246 -2.86 16.06 11.17
CA PHE A 246 -2.08 16.84 12.12
C PHE A 246 -1.00 17.70 11.43
N LEU A 247 -0.19 17.09 10.56
CA LEU A 247 0.88 17.79 9.84
C LEU A 247 0.35 18.79 8.80
N ASP A 248 -0.85 18.56 8.30
CA ASP A 248 -1.57 19.41 7.34
C ASP A 248 -2.49 20.43 8.05
N SER A 249 -2.27 20.68 9.34
CA SER A 249 -3.00 21.68 10.13
C SER A 249 -4.53 21.52 10.10
N GLY A 250 -5.01 20.28 10.05
CA GLY A 250 -6.45 19.93 10.05
C GLY A 250 -7.07 19.68 8.68
N ALA A 251 -6.31 19.82 7.59
CA ALA A 251 -6.81 19.54 6.26
C ALA A 251 -6.84 18.03 5.92
N ASP A 252 -7.76 17.64 5.03
CA ASP A 252 -8.08 16.23 4.74
C ASP A 252 -7.33 15.67 3.52
N PHE A 253 -6.38 16.42 2.95
CA PHE A 253 -5.67 16.02 1.73
C PHE A 253 -4.73 14.85 1.97
N SER A 254 -3.94 14.93 3.06
CA SER A 254 -2.92 13.93 3.37
C SER A 254 -3.50 12.51 3.50
N PRO A 255 -4.59 12.26 4.25
CA PRO A 255 -5.28 10.96 4.28
C PRO A 255 -5.67 10.42 2.90
N LYS A 256 -6.27 11.26 2.06
CA LYS A 256 -6.73 10.87 0.72
C LYS A 256 -5.56 10.56 -0.20
N LEU A 257 -4.46 11.31 -0.12
CA LEU A 257 -3.25 11.03 -0.88
C LEU A 257 -2.56 9.74 -0.41
N VAL A 258 -2.56 9.44 0.89
CA VAL A 258 -2.09 8.14 1.41
C VAL A 258 -2.96 7.00 0.90
N ASN A 259 -4.29 7.17 0.88
CA ASN A 259 -5.20 6.18 0.29
C ASN A 259 -4.96 6.00 -1.23
N ALA A 260 -4.81 7.10 -1.97
CA ALA A 260 -4.47 7.06 -3.40
C ALA A 260 -3.16 6.30 -3.64
N ALA A 261 -2.14 6.53 -2.81
CA ALA A 261 -0.88 5.78 -2.86
C ALA A 261 -1.09 4.28 -2.61
N ALA A 262 -2.00 3.90 -1.71
CA ALA A 262 -2.37 2.50 -1.48
C ALA A 262 -3.10 1.87 -2.69
N VAL A 263 -4.03 2.60 -3.33
CA VAL A 263 -4.69 2.14 -4.56
C VAL A 263 -3.67 1.91 -5.67
N LEU A 264 -2.78 2.87 -5.91
CA LEU A 264 -1.71 2.74 -6.92
C LEU A 264 -0.73 1.60 -6.57
N GLY A 265 -0.42 1.45 -5.28
CA GLY A 265 0.39 0.35 -4.76
C GLY A 265 -0.25 -1.02 -5.02
N LEU A 266 -1.57 -1.13 -4.87
CA LEU A 266 -2.33 -2.35 -5.15
C LEU A 266 -2.25 -2.71 -6.64
N VAL A 267 -2.46 -1.74 -7.53
CA VAL A 267 -2.33 -1.96 -8.98
C VAL A 267 -0.91 -2.35 -9.36
N MET A 268 0.09 -1.70 -8.78
CA MET A 268 1.50 -2.02 -9.03
C MET A 268 1.83 -3.44 -8.56
N LEU A 269 1.40 -3.82 -7.36
CA LEU A 269 1.65 -5.16 -6.81
C LEU A 269 0.93 -6.25 -7.62
N ALA A 270 -0.32 -6.02 -8.02
CA ALA A 270 -1.07 -6.94 -8.88
C ALA A 270 -0.37 -7.12 -10.25
N SER A 271 0.09 -6.02 -10.86
CA SER A 271 0.87 -6.07 -12.10
C SER A 271 2.15 -6.88 -11.96
N ARG A 272 2.87 -6.74 -10.84
CA ARG A 272 4.09 -7.50 -10.53
C ARG A 272 3.79 -8.98 -10.29
N MET A 273 2.68 -9.28 -9.62
CA MET A 273 2.21 -10.66 -9.40
C MET A 273 1.98 -11.37 -10.73
N LEU A 274 1.27 -10.72 -11.64
CA LEU A 274 1.05 -11.24 -12.99
C LEU A 274 2.36 -11.33 -13.78
N ALA A 275 3.28 -10.38 -13.63
CA ALA A 275 4.61 -10.43 -14.24
C ALA A 275 5.38 -11.69 -13.83
N ARG A 276 5.36 -12.01 -12.53
CA ARG A 276 6.05 -13.19 -11.96
C ARG A 276 5.38 -14.51 -12.32
N TRP A 277 4.08 -14.50 -12.64
CA TRP A 277 3.39 -15.62 -13.28
C TRP A 277 3.63 -15.69 -14.80
N HIS A 278 4.55 -14.89 -15.34
CA HIS A 278 4.87 -14.83 -16.77
C HIS A 278 3.65 -14.49 -17.64
N VAL A 279 2.67 -13.78 -17.06
CA VAL A 279 1.50 -13.31 -17.81
C VAL A 279 1.96 -12.25 -18.81
N PRO A 280 1.59 -12.36 -20.10
CA PRO A 280 2.00 -11.41 -21.12
C PRO A 280 1.60 -9.96 -20.79
N LEU A 281 2.42 -8.99 -21.19
CA LEU A 281 2.26 -7.57 -20.84
C LEU A 281 0.88 -6.99 -21.21
N GLN A 282 0.28 -7.47 -22.30
CA GLN A 282 -1.08 -7.09 -22.70
C GLN A 282 -2.13 -7.40 -21.64
N TRP A 283 -2.09 -8.60 -21.09
CA TRP A 283 -3.02 -9.06 -20.07
C TRP A 283 -2.75 -8.38 -18.73
N ARG A 284 -1.47 -8.12 -18.42
CA ARG A 284 -1.08 -7.32 -17.24
C ARG A 284 -1.66 -5.91 -17.29
N ARG A 285 -1.53 -5.22 -18.42
CA ARG A 285 -2.08 -3.87 -18.63
C ARG A 285 -3.60 -3.86 -18.58
N LEU A 286 -4.25 -4.86 -19.20
CA LEU A 286 -5.70 -5.01 -19.14
C LEU A 286 -6.16 -5.28 -17.70
N ALA A 287 -5.46 -6.10 -16.94
CA ALA A 287 -5.74 -6.33 -15.53
C ALA A 287 -5.60 -5.05 -14.70
N CYS A 288 -4.55 -4.24 -14.95
CA CYS A 288 -4.40 -2.93 -14.30
C CYS A 288 -5.60 -2.03 -14.60
N LEU A 289 -6.03 -1.98 -15.87
CA LEU A 289 -7.20 -1.21 -16.27
C LEU A 289 -8.48 -1.74 -15.62
N ALA A 290 -8.67 -3.06 -15.59
CA ALA A 290 -9.83 -3.69 -14.97
C ALA A 290 -9.91 -3.43 -13.47
N ILE A 291 -8.77 -3.44 -12.78
CA ILE A 291 -8.66 -3.09 -11.36
C ILE A 291 -9.05 -1.61 -11.17
N LEU A 292 -8.41 -0.69 -11.92
CA LEU A 292 -8.69 0.75 -11.83
C LEU A 292 -10.12 1.13 -12.23
N ALA A 293 -10.72 0.42 -13.17
CA ALA A 293 -12.10 0.64 -13.62
C ALA A 293 -13.13 -0.10 -12.76
N HIS A 294 -12.70 -0.91 -11.79
CA HIS A 294 -13.62 -1.66 -10.96
C HIS A 294 -14.44 -0.69 -10.09
N PRO A 295 -15.79 -0.75 -10.10
CA PRO A 295 -16.63 0.25 -9.42
C PRO A 295 -16.29 0.42 -7.94
N VAL A 296 -16.06 -0.68 -7.23
CA VAL A 296 -15.68 -0.65 -5.80
C VAL A 296 -14.34 0.03 -5.58
N LEU A 297 -13.35 -0.18 -6.47
CA LEU A 297 -12.05 0.45 -6.29
C LEU A 297 -12.13 1.95 -6.63
N LEU A 298 -12.92 2.31 -7.63
CA LEU A 298 -13.20 3.71 -7.94
C LEU A 298 -13.81 4.40 -6.72
N GLU A 299 -14.88 3.85 -6.14
CA GLU A 299 -15.51 4.40 -4.93
C GLU A 299 -14.51 4.56 -3.77
N VAL A 300 -13.77 3.50 -3.46
CA VAL A 300 -12.75 3.51 -2.40
C VAL A 300 -11.61 4.47 -2.69
N SER A 301 -11.30 4.76 -3.95
CA SER A 301 -10.22 5.68 -4.34
C SER A 301 -10.57 7.16 -4.27
N LEU A 302 -11.86 7.51 -4.20
CA LEU A 302 -12.32 8.90 -4.19
C LEU A 302 -12.16 9.58 -2.82
N ASP A 303 -12.06 8.80 -1.74
CA ASP A 303 -12.02 9.32 -0.38
C ASP A 303 -11.08 8.51 0.53
N ALA A 304 -10.89 8.92 1.79
CA ALA A 304 -9.93 8.30 2.71
C ALA A 304 -10.44 6.99 3.36
N TYR A 305 -10.74 5.99 2.53
CA TYR A 305 -11.13 4.65 2.97
C TYR A 305 -9.93 3.79 3.39
N ILE A 306 -10.13 2.93 4.38
CA ILE A 306 -9.11 1.94 4.78
C ILE A 306 -9.09 0.67 3.92
N ASP A 307 -10.10 0.47 3.09
CA ASP A 307 -10.28 -0.74 2.29
C ASP A 307 -9.14 -0.99 1.31
N ALA A 308 -8.64 0.05 0.62
CA ALA A 308 -7.52 -0.08 -0.30
C ALA A 308 -6.19 -0.41 0.42
N PRO A 309 -5.79 0.31 1.50
CA PRO A 309 -4.65 -0.08 2.33
C PRO A 309 -4.75 -1.50 2.88
N THR A 310 -5.94 -1.89 3.35
CA THR A 310 -6.21 -3.24 3.83
C THR A 310 -5.99 -4.28 2.74
N ALA A 311 -6.60 -4.08 1.56
CA ALA A 311 -6.44 -4.96 0.41
C ALA A 311 -4.98 -5.05 -0.06
N LEU A 312 -4.24 -3.94 0.02
CA LEU A 312 -2.83 -3.92 -0.31
C LEU A 312 -2.00 -4.75 0.68
N PHE A 313 -2.22 -4.64 1.99
CA PHE A 313 -1.55 -5.52 2.97
C PHE A 313 -1.90 -7.00 2.77
N VAL A 314 -3.17 -7.30 2.44
CA VAL A 314 -3.61 -8.65 2.08
C VAL A 314 -2.85 -9.17 0.88
N LEU A 315 -2.89 -8.46 -0.23
CA LEU A 315 -2.20 -8.88 -1.44
C LEU A 315 -0.69 -8.98 -1.23
N ALA A 316 -0.09 -8.06 -0.46
CA ALA A 316 1.34 -8.09 -0.14
C ALA A 316 1.72 -9.32 0.69
N SER A 317 0.88 -9.71 1.66
CA SER A 317 1.10 -10.93 2.43
C SER A 317 1.10 -12.18 1.54
N PHE A 318 0.10 -12.33 0.66
CA PHE A 318 0.07 -13.43 -0.30
C PHE A 318 1.25 -13.39 -1.27
N TYR A 319 1.57 -12.21 -1.80
CA TYR A 319 2.67 -12.02 -2.72
C TYR A 319 4.01 -12.45 -2.10
N VAL A 320 4.30 -12.06 -0.85
CA VAL A 320 5.52 -12.47 -0.14
C VAL A 320 5.56 -13.99 0.06
N LEU A 321 4.44 -14.61 0.41
CA LEU A 321 4.36 -16.06 0.61
C LEU A 321 4.63 -16.82 -0.70
N GLU A 322 4.02 -16.38 -1.78
CA GLU A 322 4.23 -16.93 -3.12
C GLU A 322 5.66 -16.69 -3.61
N ARG A 323 6.28 -15.54 -3.29
CA ARG A 323 7.72 -15.30 -3.57
C ARG A 323 8.61 -16.25 -2.78
N ALA A 324 8.22 -16.60 -1.55
CA ALA A 324 8.97 -17.53 -0.72
C ALA A 324 8.78 -19.00 -1.13
N PHE A 325 7.57 -19.43 -1.53
CA PHE A 325 7.26 -20.86 -1.70
C PHE A 325 6.44 -21.23 -2.94
N GLY A 326 5.77 -20.27 -3.58
CA GLY A 326 4.76 -20.51 -4.64
C GLY A 326 5.31 -20.64 -6.06
N GLY A 327 6.64 -20.54 -6.24
CA GLY A 327 7.28 -20.73 -7.55
C GLY A 327 7.26 -19.52 -8.47
N PHE A 328 7.07 -18.31 -7.94
CA PHE A 328 7.21 -17.07 -8.72
C PHE A 328 8.62 -16.91 -9.31
N GLY A 329 8.72 -16.82 -10.64
CA GLY A 329 9.96 -16.49 -11.33
C GLY A 329 11.11 -17.47 -11.04
N PRO A 330 12.39 -17.04 -11.20
CA PRO A 330 13.52 -17.90 -10.90
C PRO A 330 13.51 -18.29 -9.41
N PRO A 331 13.81 -19.56 -9.08
CA PRO A 331 13.76 -20.05 -7.71
C PRO A 331 14.67 -19.21 -6.82
N VAL A 332 14.09 -18.60 -5.79
CA VAL A 332 14.89 -17.94 -4.75
C VAL A 332 15.58 -19.00 -3.91
N PRO A 333 16.85 -18.78 -3.49
CA PRO A 333 17.51 -19.69 -2.56
C PRO A 333 16.65 -19.88 -1.30
N ARG A 334 16.57 -21.12 -0.80
CA ARG A 334 15.73 -21.47 0.36
C ARG A 334 15.96 -20.57 1.58
N GLN A 335 17.22 -20.17 1.81
CA GLN A 335 17.57 -19.22 2.87
C GLN A 335 16.93 -17.85 2.68
N VAL A 336 16.83 -17.36 1.44
CA VAL A 336 16.18 -16.08 1.12
C VAL A 336 14.68 -16.18 1.29
N ALA A 337 14.08 -17.29 0.86
CA ALA A 337 12.66 -17.57 1.08
C ALA A 337 12.29 -17.54 2.58
N LEU A 338 13.12 -18.14 3.44
CA LEU A 338 12.91 -18.09 4.89
C LEU A 338 13.05 -16.68 5.46
N CYS A 339 14.00 -15.88 4.95
CA CYS A 339 14.17 -14.48 5.36
C CYS A 339 12.96 -13.60 5.04
N LEU A 340 12.11 -13.98 4.08
CA LEU A 340 10.91 -13.23 3.70
C LEU A 340 9.71 -13.48 4.64
N LEU A 341 9.74 -14.57 5.41
CA LEU A 341 8.64 -14.94 6.31
C LEU A 341 8.26 -13.87 7.35
N PRO A 342 9.21 -13.13 7.96
CA PRO A 342 8.87 -12.02 8.84
C PRO A 342 8.04 -10.92 8.16
N LEU A 343 8.32 -10.61 6.89
CA LEU A 343 7.53 -9.63 6.12
C LEU A 343 6.11 -10.13 5.88
N PHE A 344 5.94 -11.43 5.60
CA PHE A 344 4.60 -12.04 5.51
C PHE A 344 3.81 -11.82 6.82
N GLY A 345 4.41 -12.20 7.95
CA GLY A 345 3.78 -12.03 9.26
C GLY A 345 3.43 -10.57 9.52
N TRP A 346 4.36 -9.66 9.24
CA TRP A 346 4.18 -8.22 9.39
C TRP A 346 2.99 -7.68 8.59
N PHE A 347 2.89 -8.01 7.30
CA PHE A 347 1.80 -7.53 6.44
C PHE A 347 0.46 -8.16 6.83
N ALA A 348 0.44 -9.46 7.11
CA ALA A 348 -0.78 -10.17 7.51
C ALA A 348 -1.34 -9.66 8.85
N GLY A 349 -0.47 -9.44 9.84
CA GLY A 349 -0.87 -8.88 11.13
C GLY A 349 -1.46 -7.49 10.99
N ASN A 350 -0.86 -6.64 10.14
CA ASN A 350 -1.35 -5.29 9.90
C ASN A 350 -2.66 -5.24 9.12
N ALA A 351 -2.86 -6.11 8.12
CA ALA A 351 -4.17 -6.21 7.47
C ALA A 351 -5.27 -6.59 8.46
N LEU A 352 -4.99 -7.55 9.36
CA LEU A 352 -5.93 -8.02 10.37
C LEU A 352 -6.37 -6.90 11.31
N VAL A 353 -5.42 -6.10 11.83
CA VAL A 353 -5.75 -4.98 12.71
C VAL A 353 -6.25 -3.76 11.96
N THR A 354 -6.11 -3.67 10.64
CA THR A 354 -6.73 -2.58 9.88
C THR A 354 -8.24 -2.82 9.76
N LYS A 355 -8.65 -4.07 9.52
CA LYS A 355 -10.08 -4.40 9.38
C LYS A 355 -10.35 -5.83 9.83
N TYR A 356 -11.18 -5.97 10.87
CA TYR A 356 -11.49 -7.30 11.45
C TYR A 356 -12.18 -8.26 10.48
N THR A 357 -12.91 -7.76 9.47
CA THR A 357 -13.58 -8.63 8.48
C THR A 357 -12.60 -9.46 7.66
N VAL A 358 -11.32 -9.09 7.63
CA VAL A 358 -10.25 -9.78 6.92
C VAL A 358 -9.73 -10.97 7.72
N ALA A 359 -10.06 -11.06 9.00
CA ALA A 359 -9.65 -12.14 9.88
C ALA A 359 -10.06 -13.53 9.35
N GLN A 360 -11.20 -13.63 8.66
CA GLN A 360 -11.64 -14.88 8.04
C GLN A 360 -10.71 -15.33 6.90
N LEU A 361 -10.15 -14.38 6.13
CA LEU A 361 -9.16 -14.67 5.08
C LEU A 361 -7.86 -15.17 5.71
N TYR A 362 -7.45 -14.57 6.83
CA TYR A 362 -6.24 -14.94 7.54
C TYR A 362 -6.35 -16.19 8.40
N ALA A 363 -7.55 -16.59 8.82
CA ALA A 363 -7.75 -17.91 9.43
C ALA A 363 -7.37 -19.01 8.42
N VAL A 364 -7.76 -18.84 7.15
CA VAL A 364 -7.39 -19.75 6.06
C VAL A 364 -5.91 -19.60 5.69
N ALA A 365 -5.39 -18.38 5.56
CA ALA A 365 -3.98 -18.18 5.26
C ALA A 365 -3.06 -18.69 6.39
N GLY A 366 -3.47 -18.56 7.65
CA GLY A 366 -2.79 -19.10 8.83
C GLY A 366 -2.83 -20.63 8.88
N LEU A 367 -3.94 -21.24 8.47
CA LEU A 367 -4.04 -22.70 8.30
C LEU A 367 -3.10 -23.19 7.18
N ILE A 368 -3.12 -22.54 6.01
CA ILE A 368 -2.24 -22.83 4.88
C ILE A 368 -0.77 -22.64 5.30
N TRP A 369 -0.47 -21.56 6.02
CA TRP A 369 0.86 -21.30 6.59
C TRP A 369 1.29 -22.43 7.52
N GLY A 370 0.43 -22.87 8.45
CA GLY A 370 0.69 -24.01 9.33
C GLY A 370 0.97 -25.31 8.56
N ILE A 371 0.24 -25.56 7.47
CA ILE A 371 0.44 -26.73 6.60
C ILE A 371 1.78 -26.66 5.86
N LEU A 372 2.11 -25.51 5.24
CA LEU A 372 3.38 -25.32 4.52
C LEU A 372 4.59 -25.48 5.45
N VAL A 373 4.46 -25.00 6.69
CA VAL A 373 5.44 -25.20 7.76
C VAL A 373 5.66 -26.67 8.07
N MET A 374 4.56 -27.42 8.27
CA MET A 374 4.65 -28.85 8.54
C MET A 374 5.30 -29.62 7.39
N ILE A 375 4.99 -29.27 6.14
CA ILE A 375 5.58 -29.90 4.95
C ILE A 375 7.09 -29.61 4.89
N GLN A 376 7.51 -28.38 5.12
CA GLN A 376 8.93 -27.99 5.09
C GLN A 376 9.74 -28.62 6.23
N ALA A 377 9.16 -28.70 7.43
CA ALA A 377 9.78 -29.38 8.57
C ALA A 377 9.94 -30.89 8.31
N ARG A 378 8.94 -31.54 7.69
CA ARG A 378 9.02 -32.96 7.28
C ARG A 378 10.10 -33.21 6.24
N ARG A 379 10.21 -32.34 5.22
CA ARG A 379 11.26 -32.44 4.18
C ARG A 379 12.67 -32.27 4.76
N ALA A 380 12.85 -31.37 5.73
CA ALA A 380 14.13 -31.19 6.40
C ALA A 380 14.57 -32.42 7.24
N ARG A 381 13.61 -33.18 7.80
CA ARG A 381 13.89 -34.43 8.52
C ARG A 381 14.26 -35.57 7.58
N ALA A 382 13.57 -35.70 6.44
CA ALA A 382 13.87 -36.73 5.44
C ALA A 382 15.30 -36.60 4.89
N ASN A 383 15.76 -35.37 4.60
CA ASN A 383 17.11 -35.14 4.09
C ASN A 383 18.23 -35.39 5.12
N ARG A 384 17.91 -35.51 6.42
CA ARG A 384 18.89 -35.85 7.47
C ARG A 384 19.10 -37.36 7.65
N GLN A 385 18.25 -38.19 7.06
CA GLN A 385 18.35 -39.64 7.17
C GLN A 385 19.28 -40.26 6.12
N GLU A 386 19.89 -39.47 5.22
CA GLU A 386 20.98 -39.96 4.37
C GLU A 386 22.26 -40.12 5.21
N PRO A 387 22.76 -41.35 5.40
CA PRO A 387 23.93 -41.61 6.24
C PRO A 387 25.19 -41.27 5.46
N GLY A 388 25.83 -40.13 5.74
CA GLY A 388 27.17 -39.86 5.20
C GLY A 388 27.75 -38.44 5.30
N SER A 389 26.98 -37.37 5.50
CA SER A 389 27.55 -36.02 5.46
C SER A 389 27.92 -35.48 6.84
N HIS A 390 29.11 -35.80 7.31
CA HIS A 390 29.78 -35.09 8.40
C HIS A 390 30.32 -33.74 7.91
N ALA A 391 29.50 -32.69 7.98
CA ALA A 391 29.97 -31.31 7.95
C ALA A 391 29.06 -30.41 8.78
N GLU A 392 29.45 -30.15 10.03
CA GLU A 392 28.87 -29.13 10.91
C GLU A 392 29.25 -27.70 10.46
N ALA A 393 29.08 -27.38 9.18
CA ALA A 393 28.84 -25.99 8.81
C ALA A 393 27.39 -25.69 9.22
N ALA A 394 27.15 -24.59 9.92
CA ALA A 394 25.81 -24.18 10.34
C ALA A 394 24.90 -24.04 9.12
N ASP A 395 24.20 -25.13 8.77
CA ASP A 395 23.32 -25.16 7.61
C ASP A 395 22.23 -24.11 7.84
N PRO A 396 22.18 -23.04 7.02
CA PRO A 396 21.14 -22.02 7.14
C PRO A 396 19.74 -22.60 6.95
N CYS A 397 19.62 -23.84 6.46
CA CYS A 397 18.39 -24.61 6.29
C CYS A 397 18.17 -25.69 7.36
N SER A 398 18.93 -25.68 8.47
CA SER A 398 18.69 -26.59 9.59
C SER A 398 17.26 -26.44 10.15
N GLU A 399 16.71 -27.51 10.75
CA GLU A 399 15.39 -27.47 11.39
C GLU A 399 15.28 -26.34 12.43
N ALA A 400 16.39 -26.06 13.15
CA ALA A 400 16.48 -24.94 14.09
C ALA A 400 16.36 -23.58 13.38
N SER A 401 17.03 -23.39 12.24
CA SER A 401 16.94 -22.17 11.43
C SER A 401 15.53 -21.94 10.89
N VAL A 402 14.88 -22.99 10.35
CA VAL A 402 13.49 -22.91 9.89
C VAL A 402 12.56 -22.51 11.03
N ARG A 403 12.66 -23.17 12.19
CA ARG A 403 11.88 -22.82 13.39
C ARG A 403 12.09 -21.37 13.80
N ARG A 404 13.34 -20.87 13.80
CA ARG A 404 13.66 -19.47 14.15
C ARG A 404 12.93 -18.47 13.24
N TRP A 405 12.99 -18.64 11.92
CA TRP A 405 12.31 -17.75 10.97
C TRP A 405 10.80 -17.78 11.11
N LEU A 406 10.23 -18.93 11.48
CA LEU A 406 8.81 -19.07 11.75
C LEU A 406 8.38 -18.40 13.04
N PHE A 407 9.14 -18.57 14.12
CA PHE A 407 8.89 -17.83 15.36
C PHE A 407 9.00 -16.32 15.13
N LEU A 408 9.96 -15.86 14.34
CA LEU A 408 10.08 -14.46 13.98
C LEU A 408 8.87 -13.98 13.14
N SER A 409 8.40 -14.79 12.20
CA SER A 409 7.19 -14.50 11.42
C SER A 409 5.94 -14.39 12.29
N ALA A 410 5.72 -15.34 13.19
CA ALA A 410 4.62 -15.29 14.16
C ALA A 410 4.74 -14.08 15.10
N GLY A 411 5.96 -13.74 15.54
CA GLY A 411 6.22 -12.53 16.31
C GLY A 411 5.85 -11.25 15.54
N CYS A 412 6.26 -11.15 14.27
CA CYS A 412 5.92 -10.03 13.40
C CYS A 412 4.41 -9.95 13.10
N PHE A 413 3.71 -11.08 13.05
CA PHE A 413 2.25 -11.13 12.93
C PHE A 413 1.56 -10.62 14.21
N CYS A 414 2.01 -11.08 15.36
CA CYS A 414 1.42 -10.71 16.64
C CYS A 414 1.73 -9.26 17.06
N LEU A 415 2.87 -8.69 16.67
CA LEU A 415 3.29 -7.36 17.15
C LEU A 415 2.26 -6.23 16.87
N PRO A 416 1.78 -6.01 15.64
CA PRO A 416 0.76 -4.99 15.39
C PRO A 416 -0.57 -5.29 16.09
N ILE A 417 -0.91 -6.58 16.24
CA ILE A 417 -2.08 -7.05 16.99
C ILE A 417 -1.96 -6.64 18.46
N LEU A 418 -0.86 -6.99 19.11
CA LEU A 418 -0.63 -6.68 20.51
C LEU A 418 -0.63 -5.18 20.77
N LEU A 419 -0.06 -4.39 19.86
CA LEU A 419 -0.04 -2.94 19.98
C LEU A 419 -1.46 -2.36 19.95
N TRP A 420 -2.24 -2.70 18.93
CA TRP A 420 -3.56 -2.10 18.71
C TRP A 420 -4.67 -2.68 19.59
N LEU A 421 -4.64 -3.99 19.87
CA LEU A 421 -5.54 -4.58 20.86
C LEU A 421 -5.12 -4.16 22.28
N GLY A 422 -3.83 -3.96 22.55
CA GLY A 422 -3.33 -3.43 23.81
C GLY A 422 -3.87 -2.04 24.10
N LYS A 423 -3.90 -1.14 23.10
CA LYS A 423 -4.62 0.14 23.19
C LYS A 423 -6.06 -0.07 23.64
N ASN A 424 -6.78 -1.01 23.03
CA ASN A 424 -8.18 -1.26 23.38
C ASN A 424 -8.35 -1.78 24.81
N VAL A 425 -7.43 -2.62 25.31
CA VAL A 425 -7.41 -3.02 26.73
C VAL A 425 -7.24 -1.80 27.63
N VAL A 426 -6.27 -0.93 27.35
CA VAL A 426 -5.99 0.26 28.18
C VAL A 426 -7.15 1.25 28.15
N TYR A 427 -7.74 1.50 26.98
CA TYR A 427 -8.77 2.53 26.79
C TYR A 427 -10.17 2.07 27.16
N TYR A 428 -10.48 0.79 26.92
CA TYR A 428 -11.85 0.29 26.98
C TYR A 428 -12.00 -0.93 27.87
N GLY A 429 -10.91 -1.53 28.38
CA GLY A 429 -10.96 -2.77 29.16
C GLY A 429 -11.32 -4.00 28.32
N ASN A 430 -11.34 -3.88 26.99
CA ASN A 430 -11.75 -4.93 26.05
C ASN A 430 -10.76 -4.96 24.87
N PRO A 431 -9.97 -6.02 24.67
CA PRO A 431 -9.01 -6.09 23.56
C PRO A 431 -9.68 -6.07 22.18
N LEU A 432 -10.91 -6.61 22.07
CA LEU A 432 -11.63 -6.79 20.81
C LEU A 432 -12.73 -5.75 20.60
N GLU A 433 -12.62 -4.61 21.28
CA GLU A 433 -13.57 -3.50 21.15
C GLU A 433 -13.76 -3.10 19.67
N PRO A 434 -15.01 -2.87 19.21
CA PRO A 434 -16.25 -2.80 19.98
C PRO A 434 -17.05 -4.11 20.08
N PHE A 435 -16.42 -5.27 19.82
CA PHE A 435 -17.07 -6.59 19.91
C PHE A 435 -16.80 -7.27 21.25
N PHE A 436 -17.62 -8.28 21.57
CA PHE A 436 -17.51 -9.09 22.78
C PHE A 436 -17.63 -8.27 24.07
N VAL A 437 -18.39 -7.16 24.04
CA VAL A 437 -18.58 -6.30 25.21
C VAL A 437 -19.20 -7.10 26.35
N TRP A 438 -20.14 -8.00 26.04
CA TRP A 438 -20.77 -8.87 27.04
C TRP A 438 -19.77 -9.77 27.79
N LEU A 439 -18.63 -10.11 27.18
CA LEU A 439 -17.60 -10.96 27.79
C LEU A 439 -16.65 -10.15 28.67
N PHE A 440 -16.19 -9.00 28.18
CA PHE A 440 -15.16 -8.19 28.85
C PHE A 440 -15.74 -7.15 29.81
N ARG A 441 -16.98 -6.67 29.55
CA ARG A 441 -17.70 -5.68 30.34
C ARG A 441 -19.18 -6.07 30.50
N PRO A 442 -19.49 -7.21 31.15
CA PRO A 442 -20.85 -7.74 31.24
C PRO A 442 -21.84 -6.79 31.94
N THR A 443 -21.35 -5.87 32.78
CA THR A 443 -22.17 -4.92 33.53
C THR A 443 -22.54 -3.66 32.74
N ASP A 444 -21.89 -3.39 31.60
CA ASP A 444 -22.20 -2.23 30.73
C ASP A 444 -23.28 -2.59 29.71
N SER A 445 -24.52 -2.65 30.19
CA SER A 445 -25.70 -2.98 29.37
C SER A 445 -25.87 -2.06 28.15
N GLN A 446 -25.48 -0.79 28.25
CA GLN A 446 -25.55 0.18 27.16
C GLN A 446 -24.52 -0.12 26.07
N ALA A 447 -23.30 -0.51 26.44
CA ALA A 447 -22.30 -0.92 25.46
C ALA A 447 -22.68 -2.22 24.76
N VAL A 448 -23.30 -3.18 25.46
CA VAL A 448 -23.81 -4.41 24.84
C VAL A 448 -24.93 -4.10 23.83
N LEU A 449 -25.83 -3.16 24.13
CA LEU A 449 -26.87 -2.73 23.19
C LEU A 449 -26.29 -2.05 21.95
N ARG A 450 -25.26 -1.21 22.10
CA ARG A 450 -24.55 -0.60 20.96
C ARG A 450 -23.86 -1.64 20.09
N GLU A 451 -23.21 -2.64 20.69
CA GLU A 451 -22.63 -3.78 19.97
C GLU A 451 -23.69 -4.50 19.12
N ARG A 452 -24.84 -4.82 19.71
CA ARG A 452 -25.94 -5.48 18.99
C ARG A 452 -26.45 -4.63 17.83
N PHE A 453 -26.71 -3.35 18.06
CA PHE A 453 -27.14 -2.42 17.02
C PHE A 453 -26.13 -2.36 15.86
N TYR A 454 -24.82 -2.31 16.16
CA TYR A 454 -23.79 -2.33 15.14
C TYR A 454 -23.80 -3.62 14.31
N ILE A 455 -23.88 -4.79 14.98
CA ILE A 455 -23.93 -6.10 14.31
C ILE A 455 -25.17 -6.21 13.41
N GLU A 456 -26.32 -5.71 13.86
CA GLU A 456 -27.57 -5.76 13.10
C GLU A 456 -27.60 -4.79 11.90
N SER A 457 -26.89 -3.66 11.99
CA SER A 457 -26.88 -2.61 10.97
C SER A 457 -25.85 -2.80 9.85
N HIS A 458 -24.81 -3.62 10.06
CA HIS A 458 -23.72 -3.79 9.08
C HIS A 458 -23.73 -5.23 8.51
N TYR A 459 -23.86 -5.42 7.19
CA TYR A 459 -23.87 -6.74 6.54
C TYR A 459 -22.96 -6.71 5.29
N PRO A 460 -22.20 -7.77 4.95
CA PRO A 460 -22.13 -9.09 5.60
C PRO A 460 -21.24 -9.14 6.84
N GLN A 461 -21.75 -9.84 7.85
CA GLN A 461 -21.07 -10.11 9.11
C GLN A 461 -20.00 -11.22 8.96
N PRO A 462 -18.89 -11.17 9.73
CA PRO A 462 -18.02 -12.33 9.93
C PRO A 462 -18.83 -13.54 10.44
N LEU A 463 -18.47 -14.76 9.99
CA LEU A 463 -19.20 -15.99 10.35
C LEU A 463 -19.32 -16.22 11.87
N TRP A 464 -18.39 -15.70 12.68
CA TRP A 464 -18.40 -15.84 14.14
C TRP A 464 -19.26 -14.81 14.89
N SER A 465 -19.55 -13.64 14.30
CA SER A 465 -20.47 -12.66 14.93
C SER A 465 -21.93 -13.00 14.62
N ALA A 466 -22.19 -13.74 13.54
CA ALA A 466 -23.51 -14.28 13.24
C ALA A 466 -23.97 -15.33 14.26
N ALA A 467 -23.03 -16.02 14.93
CA ALA A 467 -23.33 -17.10 15.88
C ALA A 467 -23.62 -16.60 17.32
N SER A 468 -23.17 -15.40 17.69
CA SER A 468 -23.45 -14.79 19.00
C SER A 468 -24.78 -14.03 19.06
N GLY A 469 -25.43 -13.83 17.90
CA GLY A 469 -26.80 -13.31 17.80
C GLY A 469 -27.83 -14.35 18.23
N GLY A 470 -28.12 -14.41 19.53
CA GLY A 470 -29.27 -15.15 20.05
C GLY A 470 -30.54 -14.76 19.27
N ARG A 471 -31.39 -15.76 18.98
CA ARG A 471 -32.66 -15.65 18.25
C ARG A 471 -33.36 -14.29 18.46
N SER A 472 -33.30 -13.41 17.47
CA SER A 472 -34.12 -12.19 17.44
C SER A 472 -35.61 -12.58 17.28
N PRO A 473 -36.55 -11.84 17.89
CA PRO A 473 -37.98 -12.01 17.59
C PRO A 473 -38.27 -11.60 16.13
N PRO A 474 -39.29 -12.19 15.46
CA PRO A 474 -39.47 -12.08 14.01
C PRO A 474 -40.03 -10.74 13.48
N ALA A 475 -39.90 -9.62 14.21
CA ALA A 475 -40.65 -8.40 13.89
C ALA A 475 -39.88 -7.30 13.11
N TRP A 476 -38.56 -7.37 12.96
CA TRP A 476 -37.76 -6.28 12.36
C TRP A 476 -37.22 -6.57 10.95
N LYS A 477 -37.89 -7.45 10.20
CA LYS A 477 -37.55 -7.77 8.80
C LYS A 477 -38.39 -7.03 7.74
N ARG A 478 -39.12 -5.96 8.11
CA ARG A 478 -39.86 -5.13 7.15
C ARG A 478 -39.74 -3.63 7.47
N SER A 479 -38.59 -3.04 7.19
CA SER A 479 -38.51 -1.61 6.85
C SER A 479 -37.22 -1.30 6.10
N ASN A 480 -37.00 -2.00 4.97
CA ASN A 480 -36.26 -1.41 3.87
C ASN A 480 -37.22 -0.42 3.18
N GLY A 481 -37.28 0.78 3.73
CA GLY A 481 -38.00 1.92 3.18
C GLY A 481 -37.22 3.17 3.54
N PHE A 482 -36.58 3.77 2.54
CA PHE A 482 -36.21 5.18 2.46
C PHE A 482 -36.55 6.03 3.69
N CYS A 483 -35.54 6.44 4.46
CA CYS A 483 -35.65 7.61 5.32
C CYS A 483 -34.83 8.75 4.70
N SER A 484 -35.45 9.45 3.76
CA SER A 484 -35.18 10.86 3.51
C SER A 484 -35.84 11.68 4.63
N HIS A 485 -35.05 12.30 5.50
CA HIS A 485 -35.45 13.44 6.33
C HIS A 485 -34.21 14.34 6.41
N ARG A 486 -34.17 15.47 5.69
CA ARG A 486 -34.68 16.78 6.12
C ARG A 486 -34.55 16.99 7.63
N SER A 487 -33.44 17.60 8.01
CA SER A 487 -33.39 18.72 8.95
C SER A 487 -32.43 19.75 8.38
#